data_AF-A0A699SWD0-F1
#
_entry.id   AF-A0A699SWD0-F1
#
_cell.length_a   1.000
_cell.length_b   1.000
_cell.length_c   1.000
_cell.angle_alpha   90.00
_cell.angle_beta   90.00
_cell.angle_gamma   90.00
#
_symmetry.space_group_name_H-M   'P 1'
#
loop_
_entity.id
_entity.type
_entity.pdbx_description
1 polymer ?
#
loop_
_entity_poly.entity_id
_entity_poly.type
_entity_poly.pdbx_seq_one_letter_code
_entity_poly.pdbx_strand_id
1 'polypeptide(L)'
;DKLIELTKTPLNKNCSAVVLKKLPEKLGDTGRFLIPCDFAGFDNCLALADLGAIINLMPLSIWKKLRLPTLNDMKMVLELADRTMSKPTGVAENVFVKIELADRTMSKPTGVAENVFVK
;
A
#
# COMPACT_ATOMS: atom_id res chain seq x y z
N ASP A 1 19.52 -30.23 -26.99
CA ASP A 1 19.27 -31.43 -26.17
C ASP A 1 20.28 -31.55 -25.05
N LYS A 2 19.80 -31.97 -23.86
CA LYS A 2 20.41 -32.91 -22.90
C LYS A 2 21.96 -32.89 -22.80
N LEU A 3 22.63 -32.83 -21.66
CA LEU A 3 22.34 -33.24 -20.29
C LEU A 3 23.68 -32.98 -19.58
N ILE A 4 23.73 -32.26 -18.47
CA ILE A 4 24.68 -32.65 -17.40
C ILE A 4 23.91 -32.54 -16.10
N GLU A 5 23.35 -33.68 -15.76
CA GLU A 5 22.91 -34.10 -14.44
C GLU A 5 24.11 -34.11 -13.49
N LEU A 6 24.04 -33.33 -12.42
CA LEU A 6 24.77 -33.50 -11.16
C LEU A 6 24.16 -32.44 -10.21
N THR A 7 23.58 -32.70 -9.05
CA THR A 7 23.45 -33.90 -8.23
C THR A 7 22.43 -33.55 -7.16
N LYS A 8 21.48 -34.42 -6.88
CA LYS A 8 20.61 -34.33 -5.71
C LYS A 8 21.45 -34.59 -4.46
N THR A 9 21.87 -33.54 -3.76
CA THR A 9 22.35 -33.63 -2.38
C THR A 9 21.17 -33.33 -1.42
N PRO A 10 20.98 -34.10 -0.35
CA PRO A 10 19.99 -33.78 0.67
C PRO A 10 20.52 -32.58 1.47
N LEU A 11 19.94 -31.41 1.25
CA LEU A 11 20.31 -30.20 1.97
C LEU A 11 19.93 -30.37 3.44
N ASN A 12 20.96 -30.43 4.29
CA ASN A 12 20.84 -30.44 5.74
C ASN A 12 20.26 -29.11 6.24
N LYS A 13 19.81 -29.10 7.51
CA LYS A 13 18.93 -28.09 8.13
C LYS A 13 19.52 -26.67 8.33
N ASN A 14 20.41 -26.17 7.49
CA ASN A 14 20.86 -24.77 7.58
C ASN A 14 20.76 -24.11 6.20
N CYS A 15 19.62 -23.46 5.96
CA CYS A 15 19.28 -22.72 4.76
C CYS A 15 20.36 -21.69 4.40
N SER A 16 21.10 -21.93 3.32
CA SER A 16 21.80 -20.86 2.60
C SER A 16 20.87 -20.35 1.49
N ALA A 17 20.58 -19.05 1.53
CA ALA A 17 19.77 -18.41 0.51
C ALA A 17 20.50 -18.45 -0.83
N VAL A 18 20.09 -19.35 -1.71
CA VAL A 18 20.53 -19.38 -3.11
C VAL A 18 20.01 -18.11 -3.79
N VAL A 19 20.94 -17.28 -4.25
CA VAL A 19 20.69 -16.10 -5.09
C VAL A 19 20.00 -16.56 -6.38
N LEU A 20 18.67 -16.54 -6.38
CA LEU A 20 17.88 -16.70 -7.58
C LEU A 20 18.01 -15.43 -8.43
N LYS A 21 18.79 -15.52 -9.52
CA LYS A 21 18.84 -14.54 -10.62
C LYS A 21 17.55 -14.43 -11.44
N LYS A 22 16.44 -14.97 -10.93
CA LYS A 22 15.09 -14.65 -11.38
C LYS A 22 14.34 -14.22 -10.13
N LEU A 23 13.98 -12.93 -10.07
CA LEU A 23 12.96 -12.45 -9.14
C LEU A 23 11.79 -13.45 -9.18
N PRO A 24 11.27 -13.90 -8.03
CA PRO A 24 10.00 -14.60 -8.04
C PRO A 24 9.01 -13.69 -8.76
N GLU A 25 8.48 -14.18 -9.88
CA GLU A 25 7.38 -13.52 -10.57
C GLU A 25 6.31 -13.33 -9.49
N LYS A 26 5.98 -12.07 -9.17
CA LYS A 26 4.98 -11.78 -8.14
C LYS A 26 3.76 -12.59 -8.52
N LEU A 27 3.39 -13.52 -7.64
CA LEU A 27 2.15 -14.26 -7.73
C LEU A 27 1.06 -13.22 -7.98
N GLY A 28 0.37 -13.29 -9.12
CA GLY A 28 -0.49 -12.21 -9.61
C GLY A 28 -1.43 -11.70 -8.51
N ASP A 29 -1.58 -10.37 -8.43
CA ASP A 29 -2.35 -9.64 -7.41
C ASP A 29 -3.53 -10.49 -6.87
N THR A 30 -3.38 -11.07 -5.68
CA THR A 30 -4.34 -12.03 -5.08
C THR A 30 -5.65 -11.37 -4.61
N GLY A 31 -5.97 -10.18 -5.11
CA GLY A 31 -7.15 -9.40 -4.75
C GLY A 31 -6.74 -7.99 -4.34
N ARG A 32 -7.09 -6.99 -5.16
CA ARG A 32 -7.12 -5.60 -4.73
C ARG A 32 -8.30 -5.46 -3.78
N PHE A 33 -8.03 -5.46 -2.47
CA PHE A 33 -9.07 -5.25 -1.48
C PHE A 33 -9.38 -3.75 -1.42
N LEU A 34 -10.63 -3.42 -1.75
CA LEU A 34 -11.15 -2.07 -1.57
C LEU A 34 -11.87 -2.01 -0.22
N ILE A 35 -11.47 -1.07 0.61
CA ILE A 35 -12.07 -0.81 1.91
C ILE A 35 -12.94 0.44 1.77
N PRO A 36 -14.25 0.35 2.03
CA PRO A 36 -15.09 1.53 2.16
C PRO A 36 -14.59 2.40 3.31
N CYS A 37 -14.42 3.69 3.03
CA CYS A 37 -14.01 4.67 4.01
C CYS A 37 -14.71 6.00 3.79
N ASP A 38 -14.86 6.76 4.87
CA ASP A 38 -15.37 8.13 4.84
C ASP A 38 -14.26 9.09 5.28
N PHE A 39 -14.10 10.17 4.52
CA PHE A 39 -13.19 11.27 4.86
C PHE A 39 -13.99 12.53 5.12
N ALA A 40 -14.02 13.00 6.36
CA ALA A 40 -14.64 14.29 6.72
C ALA A 40 -16.07 14.51 6.16
N GLY A 41 -16.88 13.44 6.06
CA GLY A 41 -18.26 13.50 5.52
C GLY A 41 -18.36 13.40 3.99
N PHE A 42 -17.27 13.03 3.31
CA PHE A 42 -17.31 12.60 1.92
C PHE A 42 -17.57 11.09 1.86
N ASP A 43 -18.82 10.75 1.53
CA ASP A 43 -19.28 9.37 1.44
C ASP A 43 -18.86 8.74 0.10
N ASN A 44 -18.73 7.40 0.08
CA ASN A 44 -18.34 6.58 -1.08
C ASN A 44 -16.86 6.60 -1.48
N CYS A 45 -15.94 6.88 -0.55
CA CYS A 45 -14.53 6.63 -0.80
C CYS A 45 -14.24 5.11 -0.71
N LEU A 46 -13.50 4.60 -1.69
CA LEU A 46 -12.95 3.25 -1.67
C LEU A 46 -11.43 3.37 -1.62
N ALA A 47 -10.83 2.93 -0.52
CA ALA A 47 -9.39 2.90 -0.36
C ALA A 47 -8.83 1.55 -0.78
N LEU A 48 -7.72 1.56 -1.53
CA LEU A 48 -6.98 0.34 -1.83
C LEU A 48 -6.16 -0.06 -0.60
N ALA A 49 -6.42 -1.25 -0.06
CA ALA A 49 -5.62 -1.82 1.01
C ALA A 49 -4.41 -2.54 0.43
N ASP A 50 -3.24 -1.96 0.61
CA ASP A 50 -1.95 -2.56 0.27
C ASP A 50 -1.15 -2.81 1.54
N LEU A 51 -1.11 -4.08 1.99
CA LEU A 51 -0.32 -4.49 3.16
C LEU A 51 1.19 -4.36 2.95
N GLY A 52 1.64 -4.25 1.68
CA GLY A 52 3.02 -3.99 1.33
C GLY A 52 3.36 -2.50 1.27
N ALA A 53 2.38 -1.60 1.35
CA ALA A 53 2.61 -0.17 1.39
C ALA A 53 3.01 0.25 2.80
N ILE A 54 4.09 1.03 2.89
CA ILE A 54 4.59 1.59 4.16
C ILE A 54 3.87 2.92 4.48
N ILE A 55 3.23 3.55 3.49
CA ILE A 55 2.62 4.88 3.59
C ILE A 55 1.23 4.91 2.94
N ASN A 56 0.37 5.81 3.43
CA ASN A 56 -0.93 6.08 2.84
C ASN A 56 -0.81 7.16 1.75
N LEU A 57 -1.25 6.85 0.52
CA LEU A 57 -1.24 7.78 -0.60
C LEU A 57 -2.66 8.24 -0.95
N MET A 58 -2.81 9.52 -1.29
CA MET A 58 -4.04 10.06 -1.86
C MET A 58 -3.75 10.89 -3.13
N PRO A 59 -4.52 10.73 -4.21
CA PRO A 59 -4.38 11.61 -5.37
C PRO A 59 -4.76 13.05 -5.04
N LEU A 60 -4.02 14.03 -5.55
CA LEU A 60 -4.28 15.46 -5.38
C LEU A 60 -5.69 15.86 -5.85
N SER A 61 -6.22 15.18 -6.88
CA SER A 61 -7.57 15.43 -7.38
C SER A 61 -8.64 15.07 -6.34
N ILE A 62 -8.45 14.01 -5.56
CA ILE A 62 -9.34 13.62 -4.47
C ILE A 62 -9.17 14.59 -3.30
N TRP A 63 -7.94 14.92 -2.90
CA TRP A 63 -7.68 15.90 -1.84
C TRP A 63 -8.40 17.23 -2.08
N LYS A 64 -8.32 17.74 -3.32
CA LYS A 64 -9.01 18.98 -3.73
C LYS A 64 -10.54 18.84 -3.70
N LYS A 65 -11.09 17.68 -4.06
CA LYS A 65 -12.54 17.41 -3.98
C LYS A 65 -13.04 17.37 -2.54
N LEU A 66 -12.23 16.83 -1.62
CA LEU A 66 -12.53 16.79 -0.19
C LEU A 66 -12.45 18.18 0.46
N ARG A 67 -11.93 19.19 -0.25
CA ARG A 67 -11.75 20.58 0.24
C ARG A 67 -11.00 20.63 1.58
N LEU A 68 -10.05 19.70 1.75
CA LEU A 68 -9.24 19.60 2.96
C LEU A 68 -8.21 20.74 3.04
N PRO A 69 -7.68 21.04 4.24
CA PRO A 69 -6.73 22.12 4.45
C PRO A 69 -5.46 22.00 3.60
N THR A 70 -4.67 23.08 3.61
CA THR A 70 -3.37 23.15 2.95
C THR A 70 -2.44 22.06 3.46
N LEU A 71 -1.67 21.47 2.54
CA LEU A 71 -0.68 20.45 2.84
C LEU A 71 0.58 21.07 3.43
N ASN A 72 1.24 20.31 4.29
CA ASN A 72 2.58 20.67 4.73
C ASN A 72 3.58 20.37 3.62
N ASP A 73 4.42 21.36 3.33
CA ASP A 73 5.54 21.19 2.41
C ASP A 73 6.49 20.12 2.93
N MET A 74 6.89 19.20 2.04
CA MET A 74 7.79 18.11 2.37
C MET A 74 8.94 18.02 1.36
N LYS A 75 10.15 17.75 1.88
CA LYS A 75 11.38 17.56 1.10
C LYS A 75 11.74 16.08 0.93
N MET A 76 10.74 15.21 0.77
CA MET A 76 10.92 13.77 0.60
C MET A 76 10.61 13.37 -0.85
N VAL A 77 11.20 12.26 -1.30
CA VAL A 77 10.85 11.58 -2.55
C VAL A 77 10.47 10.15 -2.21
N LEU A 78 9.41 9.66 -2.84
CA LEU A 78 8.87 8.32 -2.67
C LEU A 78 9.34 7.43 -3.81
N GLU A 79 9.84 6.25 -3.51
CA GLU A 79 10.07 5.19 -4.50
C GLU A 79 8.83 4.31 -4.56
N LEU A 80 8.21 4.23 -5.74
CA LEU A 80 7.03 3.40 -5.97
C LEU A 80 7.43 1.96 -6.31
N ALA A 81 6.46 1.04 -6.29
CA ALA A 81 6.70 -0.38 -6.59
C ALA A 81 7.24 -0.63 -8.01
N ASP A 82 6.99 0.30 -8.95
CA ASP A 82 7.54 0.31 -10.32
C ASP A 82 8.94 0.96 -10.39
N ARG A 83 9.54 1.27 -9.24
CA ARG A 83 10.82 1.97 -9.06
C ARG A 83 10.82 3.40 -9.57
N THR A 84 9.66 3.98 -9.85
CA THR A 84 9.57 5.40 -10.19
C THR A 84 9.73 6.25 -8.94
N MET A 85 10.51 7.33 -9.06
CA MET A 85 10.69 8.32 -8.01
C MET A 85 9.65 9.42 -8.15
N SER A 86 8.93 9.67 -7.06
CA SER A 86 7.81 10.59 -7.03
C SER A 86 7.94 11.59 -5.89
N LYS A 87 7.84 12.88 -6.21
CA LYS A 87 7.73 13.91 -5.18
C LYS A 87 6.24 14.14 -4.85
N PRO A 88 5.79 13.89 -3.61
CA PRO A 88 4.44 14.24 -3.21
C PRO A 88 4.28 15.78 -3.23
N THR A 89 3.07 16.24 -3.50
CA THR A 89 2.68 17.65 -3.38
C THR A 89 2.84 18.12 -1.93
N GLY A 90 2.56 17.25 -0.96
CA GLY A 90 2.79 17.50 0.46
C GLY A 90 2.24 16.37 1.32
N VAL A 91 2.27 16.56 2.63
CA VAL A 91 1.69 15.62 3.61
C VAL A 91 0.58 16.30 4.40
N ALA A 92 -0.45 15.54 4.72
CA ALA A 92 -1.41 15.88 5.75
C ALA A 92 -1.25 14.94 6.93
N GLU A 93 -1.04 15.52 8.10
CA GLU A 93 -0.88 14.78 9.34
C GLU A 93 -2.23 14.62 10.04
N ASN A 94 -2.42 13.50 10.72
CA ASN A 94 -3.61 13.22 11.54
C ASN A 94 -4.93 13.34 10.77
N VAL A 95 -4.96 12.86 9.52
CA VAL A 95 -6.20 12.78 8.74
C VAL A 95 -7.09 11.71 9.36
N PHE A 96 -8.27 12.13 9.82
CA PHE A 96 -9.24 11.21 10.38
C PHE A 96 -9.96 10.45 9.28
N VAL A 97 -9.79 9.13 9.26
CA VAL A 97 -10.40 8.22 8.31
C VAL A 97 -11.29 7.26 9.06
N LYS A 98 -12.56 7.22 8.67
CA LYS A 98 -13.53 6.30 9.22
C LYS A 98 -13.57 5.07 8.33
N ILE A 99 -13.29 3.90 8.89
CA ILE A 99 -13.28 2.64 8.14
C ILE A 99 -14.57 1.89 8.42
N GLU A 100 -15.29 1.49 7.38
CA GLU A 100 -16.47 0.65 7.50
C GLU A 100 -16.09 -0.80 7.15
N LEU A 101 -15.93 -1.62 8.19
CA LEU A 101 -15.72 -3.06 8.03
C LEU A 101 -17.08 -3.74 7.87
N ALA A 102 -17.23 -4.50 6.80
CA ALA A 102 -18.42 -5.31 6.54
C ALA A 102 -18.44 -6.57 7.42
N ASP A 103 -18.59 -6.42 8.74
CA ASP A 103 -19.02 -7.52 9.59
C ASP A 103 -20.50 -7.33 9.95
N ARG A 104 -21.28 -8.41 9.93
CA ARG A 104 -22.74 -8.44 10.13
C ARG A 104 -23.18 -8.10 11.56
N THR A 105 -22.24 -7.85 12.46
CA THR A 105 -22.53 -7.22 13.74
C THR A 105 -22.27 -5.73 13.61
N MET A 106 -23.25 -4.90 13.96
CA MET A 106 -23.21 -3.43 13.99
C MET A 106 -22.04 -2.87 14.84
N SER A 107 -20.81 -3.04 14.37
CA SER A 107 -19.65 -2.38 14.94
C SER A 107 -19.70 -0.92 14.46
N LYS A 108 -19.60 0.01 15.42
CA LYS A 108 -19.50 1.42 15.09
C LYS A 108 -18.25 1.61 14.22
N PRO A 109 -18.32 2.43 13.17
CA PRO A 109 -17.15 2.66 12.34
C PRO A 109 -16.00 3.18 13.18
N THR A 110 -14.83 2.54 13.06
CA THR A 110 -13.64 2.94 13.79
C THR A 110 -12.94 4.03 13.02
N GLY A 111 -12.70 5.16 13.68
CA GLY A 111 -11.89 6.23 13.13
C GLY A 111 -10.42 6.05 13.50
N VAL A 112 -9.54 6.17 12.51
CA VAL A 112 -8.09 6.17 12.68
C VAL A 112 -7.52 7.48 12.16
N ALA A 113 -6.58 8.06 12.90
CA ALA A 113 -5.85 9.24 12.47
C ALA A 113 -4.53 8.80 11.85
N GLU A 114 -4.35 9.11 10.57
CA GLU A 114 -3.22 8.61 9.77
C GLU A 114 -2.54 9.76 9.04
N ASN A 115 -1.25 9.60 8.76
CA ASN A 115 -0.53 10.51 7.88
C ASN A 115 -0.80 10.13 6.42
N VAL A 116 -1.21 11.11 5.61
CA VAL A 116 -1.59 10.92 4.21
C VAL A 116 -0.69 11.76 3.32
N PHE A 117 0.02 11.11 2.40
CA PHE A 117 0.85 11.78 1.41
C PHE A 117 0.04 12.03 0.15
N VAL A 118 0.03 13.28 -0.31
CA VAL A 118 -0.75 13.67 -1.49
C VAL A 118 0.16 13.77 -2.69
N LYS A 119 -0.15 13.01 -3.74
CA LYS A 119 0.58 13.02 -5.03
C LYS A 119 -0.27 13.62 -6.13
#